data_AF-A0A5N4D8Y6-F1
#
_entry.id   AF-A0A5N4D8Y6-F1
#
_cell.length_a   1.000
_cell.length_b   1.000
_cell.length_c   1.000
_cell.angle_alpha   90.00
_cell.angle_beta   90.00
_cell.angle_gamma   90.00
#
_symmetry.space_group_name_H-M   'P 1'
#
loop_
_entity.id
_entity.type
_entity.pdbx_description
1 polymer ?
#
loop_
_entity_poly.entity_id
_entity_poly.type
_entity_poly.pdbx_seq_one_letter_code
_entity_poly.pdbx_strand_id
1 'polypeptide(L)'
;MPLFFRLQIEESSKPVRLSQQLDKVVTTNYKPVANHQYNIEYERKKKEDGKRARADKQHVLDMLFSAFEKHQYYNLKDLVDITKQPVVCICSHRSFKCPA
;
A
#
# COMPACT_ATOMS: atom_id res chain seq x y z
N MET A 1 -64.70 10.51 -24.74
CA MET A 1 -63.25 10.77 -24.74
C MET A 1 -62.74 10.65 -26.17
N PRO A 2 -62.23 11.74 -26.77
CA PRO A 2 -61.82 11.76 -28.18
C PRO A 2 -60.63 10.84 -28.43
N LEU A 3 -60.62 10.20 -29.61
CA LEU A 3 -59.67 9.16 -30.02
C LEU A 3 -58.20 9.62 -29.94
N PHE A 4 -57.97 10.90 -30.22
CA PHE A 4 -56.65 11.54 -30.15
C PHE A 4 -56.03 11.50 -28.74
N PHE A 5 -56.85 11.73 -27.71
CA PHE A 5 -56.39 11.71 -26.32
C PHE A 5 -55.99 10.30 -25.87
N ARG A 6 -56.61 9.26 -26.43
CA ARG A 6 -56.25 7.87 -26.13
C ARG A 6 -54.88 7.49 -26.70
N LEU A 7 -54.57 7.93 -27.92
CA LEU A 7 -53.27 7.68 -28.55
C LEU A 7 -52.13 8.36 -27.80
N GLN A 8 -52.34 9.61 -27.36
CA GLN A 8 -51.31 10.37 -26.64
C GLN A 8 -50.99 9.77 -25.25
N ILE A 9 -51.97 9.20 -24.56
CA ILE A 9 -51.75 8.47 -23.31
C ILE A 9 -50.99 7.17 -23.56
N GLU A 10 -51.34 6.43 -24.62
CA GLU A 10 -50.66 5.18 -24.95
C GLU A 10 -49.18 5.40 -25.33
N GLU A 11 -48.88 6.50 -26.02
CA GLU A 11 -47.50 6.86 -26.36
C GLU A 11 -46.70 7.34 -25.14
N SER A 12 -47.32 8.18 -24.29
CA SER A 12 -46.65 8.74 -23.10
C SER A 12 -46.57 7.78 -21.90
N SER A 13 -47.41 6.75 -21.86
CA SER A 13 -47.42 5.75 -20.77
C SER A 13 -46.38 4.64 -20.93
N LYS A 14 -45.72 4.54 -22.09
CA LYS A 14 -44.66 3.57 -22.31
C LYS A 14 -43.37 4.05 -21.62
N PRO A 15 -42.83 3.30 -20.64
CA PRO A 15 -41.61 3.71 -19.97
C PRO A 15 -40.44 3.64 -20.95
N VAL A 16 -39.57 4.65 -20.92
CA VAL A 16 -38.40 4.79 -21.80
C VAL A 16 -37.44 3.58 -21.69
N ARG A 17 -37.45 2.88 -20.55
CA ARG A 17 -36.69 1.63 -20.36
C ARG A 17 -37.57 0.56 -19.77
N LEU A 18 -37.49 -0.63 -20.35
CA LEU A 18 -38.12 -1.85 -19.85
C LEU A 18 -37.02 -2.75 -19.27
N SER A 19 -37.16 -3.17 -18.01
CA SER A 19 -36.30 -4.21 -17.45
C SER A 19 -36.72 -5.56 -17.99
N GLN A 20 -35.89 -6.17 -18.84
CA GLN A 20 -36.08 -7.55 -19.27
C GLN A 20 -35.45 -8.47 -18.24
N GLN A 21 -36.22 -9.42 -17.71
CA GLN A 21 -35.67 -10.49 -16.89
C GLN A 21 -34.93 -11.46 -17.81
N LEU A 22 -33.73 -11.87 -17.40
CA LEU A 22 -32.97 -12.90 -18.12
C LEU A 22 -33.57 -14.27 -17.79
N ASP A 23 -33.93 -15.05 -18.81
CA ASP A 23 -34.47 -16.42 -18.65
C ASP A 23 -33.51 -17.37 -17.91
N LYS A 24 -32.20 -17.10 -17.99
CA LYS A 24 -31.16 -17.89 -17.35
C LYS A 24 -30.19 -16.97 -16.65
N VAL A 25 -29.84 -17.32 -15.41
CA VAL A 25 -28.81 -16.62 -14.64
C VAL A 25 -27.48 -16.75 -15.38
N VAL A 26 -26.87 -15.62 -15.74
CA VAL A 26 -25.51 -15.57 -16.28
C VAL A 26 -24.53 -15.90 -15.15
N THR A 27 -24.21 -17.19 -15.01
CA THR A 27 -23.28 -17.70 -14.00
C THR A 27 -21.81 -17.52 -14.38
N THR A 28 -21.51 -17.07 -15.60
CA THR A 28 -20.15 -16.87 -16.12
C THR A 28 -19.50 -15.55 -15.69
N ASN A 29 -19.95 -14.97 -14.57
CA ASN A 29 -19.33 -13.78 -14.00
C ASN A 29 -18.09 -14.19 -13.20
N TYR A 30 -16.92 -14.23 -13.85
CA TYR A 30 -15.65 -14.30 -13.13
C TYR A 30 -15.45 -12.97 -12.39
N LYS A 31 -15.68 -12.98 -11.07
CA LYS A 31 -15.37 -11.84 -10.22
C LYS A 31 -13.86 -11.76 -10.07
N PRO A 32 -13.18 -10.71 -10.56
CA PRO A 32 -11.77 -10.53 -10.25
C PRO A 32 -11.66 -10.39 -8.73
N VAL A 33 -11.07 -11.39 -8.09
CA VAL A 33 -10.74 -11.32 -6.66
C VAL A 33 -9.56 -10.38 -6.56
N ALA A 34 -9.86 -9.07 -6.47
CA ALA A 34 -8.86 -8.09 -6.13
C ALA A 34 -8.30 -8.47 -4.77
N ASN A 35 -7.02 -8.82 -4.74
CA ASN A 35 -6.37 -9.18 -3.49
C ASN A 35 -6.46 -7.99 -2.55
N HIS A 36 -7.04 -8.19 -1.37
CA HIS A 36 -7.30 -7.11 -0.43
C HIS A 36 -5.98 -6.41 -0.09
N GLN A 37 -5.98 -5.07 0.04
CA GLN A 37 -4.77 -4.28 0.31
C GLN A 37 -3.97 -4.82 1.50
N TYR A 38 -4.66 -5.30 2.54
CA TYR A 38 -4.05 -5.98 3.68
C TYR A 38 -3.15 -7.16 3.29
N ASN A 39 -3.58 -7.99 2.33
CA ASN A 39 -2.85 -9.17 1.91
C ASN A 39 -1.59 -8.78 1.12
N ILE A 40 -1.68 -7.72 0.31
CA ILE A 40 -0.56 -7.15 -0.44
C ILE A 40 0.49 -6.57 0.54
N GLU A 41 0.03 -5.83 1.55
CA GLU A 41 0.87 -5.28 2.62
C GLU A 41 1.54 -6.38 3.45
N TYR A 42 0.82 -7.46 3.76
CA TYR A 42 1.32 -8.60 4.51
C TYR A 42 2.47 -9.32 3.76
N GLU A 43 2.26 -9.62 2.47
CA GLU A 43 3.28 -10.22 1.61
C GLU A 43 4.52 -9.31 1.45
N ARG A 44 4.33 -8.00 1.40
CA ARG A 44 5.41 -7.01 1.36
C ARG A 44 6.22 -7.02 2.66
N LYS A 45 5.54 -6.93 3.82
CA LYS A 45 6.19 -6.94 5.14
C LYS A 45 6.98 -8.22 5.40
N LYS A 46 6.44 -9.39 5.03
CA LYS A 46 7.13 -10.69 5.18
C LYS A 46 8.46 -10.74 4.40
N LYS A 47 8.51 -10.15 3.21
CA LYS A 47 9.72 -10.07 2.38
C LYS A 47 10.75 -9.08 2.91
N GLU A 48 10.30 -7.97 3.50
CA GLU A 48 11.16 -6.92 4.06
C GLU A 48 11.73 -7.32 5.44
N ASP A 49 10.91 -7.87 6.33
CA ASP A 49 11.32 -8.25 7.69
C ASP A 49 12.19 -9.52 7.71
N GLY A 50 11.96 -10.45 6.77
CA GLY A 50 12.75 -11.69 6.65
C GLY A 50 14.22 -11.49 6.26
N LYS A 51 14.63 -10.28 5.89
CA LYS A 51 16.02 -9.95 5.47
C LYS A 51 16.75 -9.03 6.44
N ARG A 52 16.25 -8.83 7.66
CA ARG A 52 17.04 -8.17 8.71
C ARG A 52 18.05 -9.14 9.31
N ALA A 53 18.89 -9.75 8.47
CA ALA A 53 20.13 -10.35 8.95
C ALA A 53 20.91 -9.21 9.61
N ARG A 54 21.24 -9.36 10.90
CA ARG A 54 22.08 -8.39 11.61
C ARG A 54 23.32 -8.17 10.75
N ALA A 55 23.43 -6.99 10.13
CA ALA A 55 24.62 -6.66 9.37
C ALA A 55 25.81 -6.63 10.33
N ASP A 56 26.96 -7.09 9.86
CA ASP A 56 28.19 -7.09 10.64
C ASP A 56 28.49 -5.68 11.15
N LYS A 57 28.92 -5.59 12.41
CA LYS A 57 29.18 -4.33 13.14
C LYS A 57 30.00 -3.33 12.32
N GLN A 58 30.97 -3.81 11.54
CA GLN A 58 31.82 -2.97 10.71
C GLN A 58 31.05 -2.27 9.58
N HIS A 59 30.16 -3.00 8.89
CA HIS A 59 29.35 -2.46 7.80
C HIS A 59 28.39 -1.35 8.27
N VAL A 60 27.89 -1.47 9.50
CA VAL A 60 27.03 -0.45 10.11
C VAL A 60 27.81 0.84 10.34
N LEU A 61 29.03 0.74 10.86
CA LEU A 61 29.88 1.90 11.13
C LEU A 61 30.24 2.63 9.84
N ASP A 62 30.62 1.90 8.79
CA ASP A 62 30.95 2.50 7.50
C ASP A 62 29.76 3.27 6.91
N MET A 63 28.55 2.72 7.05
CA MET A 63 27.31 3.38 6.61
C MET A 63 26.97 4.63 7.45
N LEU A 64 27.22 4.59 8.77
CA LEU A 64 27.11 5.77 9.62
C LEU A 64 28.12 6.84 9.22
N PHE A 65 29.38 6.48 8.98
CA PHE A 65 30.43 7.43 8.61
C PHE A 65 30.10 8.13 7.28
N SER A 66 29.65 7.39 6.26
CA SER A 66 29.20 8.00 5.00
C SER A 66 27.94 8.87 5.13
N ALA A 67 27.08 8.60 6.12
CA ALA A 67 25.93 9.45 6.40
C ALA A 67 26.38 10.77 7.04
N PHE A 68 27.19 10.71 8.11
CA PHE A 68 27.70 11.89 8.82
C PHE A 68 28.66 12.76 7.98
N GLU A 69 29.25 12.20 6.93
CA GLU A 69 30.03 12.97 5.95
C GLU A 69 29.17 14.02 5.21
N LYS A 70 27.86 13.78 5.06
CA LYS A 70 26.95 14.69 4.35
C LYS A 70 26.31 15.74 5.26
N HIS A 71 26.03 15.38 6.51
CA HIS A 71 25.46 16.28 7.50
C HIS A 71 26.05 15.99 8.88
N GLN A 72 26.44 17.05 9.59
CA GLN A 72 27.05 16.92 10.91
C GLN A 72 26.09 16.39 11.98
N TYR A 73 24.77 16.50 11.76
CA TYR A 73 23.75 16.09 12.72
C TYR A 73 22.60 15.37 12.01
N TYR A 74 22.16 14.25 12.59
CA TYR A 74 21.00 13.47 12.14
C TYR A 74 20.03 13.24 13.30
N ASN A 75 18.73 13.12 12.99
CA ASN A 75 17.76 12.65 13.96
C ASN A 75 17.92 11.14 14.17
N LEU A 76 17.64 10.66 15.38
CA LEU A 76 17.72 9.25 15.71
C LEU A 76 16.80 8.39 14.83
N LYS A 77 15.66 8.95 14.39
CA LYS A 77 14.74 8.28 13.44
C LYS A 77 15.43 8.02 12.10
N ASP A 78 16.12 9.01 11.56
CA ASP A 78 16.78 8.91 10.26
C ASP A 78 17.96 7.92 10.31
N LEU A 79 18.70 7.89 11.42
CA LEU A 79 19.79 6.92 11.62
C LEU A 79 19.30 5.47 11.67
N VAL A 80 18.13 5.24 12.28
CA VAL A 80 17.48 3.91 12.28
C VAL A 80 17.00 3.54 10.88
N ASP A 81 16.48 4.51 10.13
CA ASP A 81 16.00 4.29 8.76
C ASP A 81 17.14 4.05 7.75
N ILE A 82 18.30 4.67 7.94
CA ILE A 82 19.50 4.44 7.12
C ILE A 82 20.09 3.06 7.43
N THR A 83 20.29 2.75 8.70
CA THR A 83 20.96 1.51 9.13
C THR A 83 20.08 0.27 9.07
N LYS A 84 18.75 0.46 8.93
CA LYS A 84 17.72 -0.59 8.99
C LYS A 84 17.86 -1.53 10.19
N GLN A 85 18.48 -1.05 11.26
CA GLN A 85 18.82 -1.83 12.45
C GLN A 85 18.09 -1.32 13.69
N PRO A 86 17.77 -2.21 14.64
CA PRO A 86 17.10 -1.82 15.87
C PRO A 86 18.00 -0.91 16.73
N VAL A 87 17.35 0.02 17.43
CA VAL A 87 17.97 1.06 18.28
C VAL A 87 18.98 0.49 19.30
N VAL A 88 18.80 -0.77 19.69
CA VAL A 88 19.67 -1.47 20.66
C VAL A 88 21.12 -1.61 20.15
N CYS A 89 21.33 -1.81 18.85
CA CYS A 89 22.66 -1.99 18.26
C CYS A 89 23.42 -0.67 18.09
N ILE A 90 22.71 0.42 17.80
CA ILE A 90 23.29 1.77 17.66
C ILE A 90 23.65 2.37 19.03
N CYS A 91 22.85 2.14 20.07
CA CYS A 91 23.07 2.74 21.38
C CYS A 91 24.24 2.11 22.17
N SER A 92 24.60 0.84 21.91
CA SER A 92 25.81 0.24 22.51
C SER A 92 27.12 0.90 22.06
N HIS A 93 27.10 1.66 20.96
CA HIS A 93 28.28 2.25 20.34
C HIS A 93 28.40 3.76 20.58
N ARG A 94 27.58 4.36 21.45
CA ARG A 94 27.67 5.79 21.79
C ARG A 94 28.95 6.19 22.57
N SER A 95 29.91 5.28 22.65
CA SER A 95 31.28 5.52 23.13
C SER A 95 32.31 5.52 21.99
N PHE A 96 31.94 5.88 20.76
CA PHE A 96 32.90 6.20 19.72
C PHE A 96 33.38 7.65 19.92
N LYS A 97 34.61 7.77 20.44
CA LYS A 97 35.42 9.00 20.40
C LYS A 97 35.37 9.59 18.99
N CYS A 98 34.94 10.84 18.87
CA CYS A 98 35.40 11.69 17.79
C CYS A 98 36.87 12.02 18.09
N PRO A 99 37.86 11.60 17.27
CA PRO A 99 39.16 12.24 17.32
C PRO A 99 39.00 13.70 16.86
N ALA A 100 39.60 14.60 17.62
CA ALA A 100 39.72 16.02 17.29
C ALA A 100 40.65 16.23 16.09
#